data_AF-A0A443NH39-F1
#
_entry.id   AF-A0A443NH39-F1
#
_cell.length_a   1.000
_cell.length_b   1.000
_cell.length_c   1.000
_cell.angle_alpha   90.00
_cell.angle_beta   90.00
_cell.angle_gamma   90.00
#
_symmetry.space_group_name_H-M   'P 1'
#
loop_
_entity.id
_entity.type
_entity.pdbx_description
1 polymer ?
#
loop_
_entity_poly.entity_id
_entity_poly.type
_entity_poly.pdbx_seq_one_letter_code
_entity_poly.pdbx_strand_id
1 'polypeptide(L)'
;MLGPFSLSPSLRFSKVSTAFLPFSFFTVSSSSRITRPPFSTLCRKTHPFPYVHREPPFSPADLLRSSTPTHRTVVCKGGERFSSFVSADIPPKEGNSGMETATADNGRDPDPSEERIRLKLEDLSWDHSFVRELPGDPRTDAIPREVVHACYTKVSPSVEVEKPELVVWSESVAELLELDPKEFERPDFPLLFSGATPLVGGLPYAQCYGGHQFGMWAGQLGDGRAITLGELLNSRGERWELQLKGAGKTPYSRFADGLAVLRSSIREFLCSEAMHSLGIPTTRALCLVMTGKDVTRDIGNPKEEPGAIVCRVSQSFLRFGSYQIHASRGKEDLDIVRVLADYTIRNHFPHIENMRKSESLSFKAEGQEGSSAVDLTSNKYAAWSVEVAERTASLIAKWQGVGFTHGVLNTDNMSVLGLTIDYGPFGFLDAFDPSYTPNTTDLPGRRYCFATSPILAYGMLHNSPQLYQLLN
;
A
#
# COMPACT_ATOMS: atom_id res chain seq x y z
N MET A 1 -30.77 21.27 0.07
CA MET A 1 -31.25 20.12 -0.74
C MET A 1 -30.05 19.54 -1.43
N LEU A 2 -29.48 18.47 -0.88
CA LEU A 2 -28.41 17.72 -1.53
C LEU A 2 -29.09 16.74 -2.49
N GLY A 3 -28.82 16.88 -3.79
CA GLY A 3 -29.31 15.95 -4.80
C GLY A 3 -28.74 14.54 -4.58
N PRO A 4 -29.37 13.50 -5.14
CA PRO A 4 -28.90 12.14 -4.98
C PRO A 4 -27.54 11.99 -5.68
N PHE A 5 -26.50 11.66 -4.92
CA PHE A 5 -25.29 11.09 -5.49
C PHE A 5 -25.65 9.76 -6.15
N SER A 6 -25.61 9.71 -7.48
CA SER A 6 -25.68 8.47 -8.23
C SER A 6 -24.34 7.75 -8.05
N LEU A 7 -24.23 6.89 -7.04
CA LEU A 7 -23.23 5.83 -7.02
C LEU A 7 -23.70 4.78 -8.05
N SER A 8 -23.03 4.69 -9.20
CA SER A 8 -23.26 3.57 -10.10
C SER A 8 -22.76 2.29 -9.42
N PRO A 9 -23.52 1.17 -9.43
CA PRO A 9 -22.99 -0.08 -8.92
C PRO A 9 -22.05 -0.66 -9.99
N SER A 10 -20.76 -0.32 -9.91
CA SER A 10 -19.68 -0.85 -10.76
C SER A 10 -19.31 -2.32 -10.46
N LEU A 11 -20.05 -2.97 -9.56
CA LEU A 11 -19.84 -4.37 -9.16
C LEU A 11 -20.89 -5.28 -9.81
N ARG A 12 -20.42 -6.33 -10.46
CA ARG A 12 -21.26 -7.31 -11.15
C ARG A 12 -21.13 -8.65 -10.42
N PHE A 13 -22.22 -9.07 -9.78
CA PHE A 13 -22.33 -10.41 -9.21
C PHE A 13 -22.66 -11.42 -10.33
N SER A 14 -22.01 -12.58 -10.30
CA SER A 14 -22.35 -13.65 -11.21
C SER A 14 -23.76 -14.18 -10.92
N LYS A 15 -24.44 -14.68 -11.96
CA LYS A 15 -25.74 -15.37 -11.82
C LYS A 15 -25.51 -16.78 -11.25
N VAL A 16 -25.02 -16.90 -10.01
CA VAL A 16 -24.97 -18.18 -9.30
C VAL A 16 -26.16 -18.27 -8.34
N SER A 17 -26.81 -19.42 -8.38
CA SER A 17 -28.13 -19.76 -7.83
C SER A 17 -28.48 -19.08 -6.51
N THR A 18 -29.66 -18.46 -6.47
CA THR A 18 -30.34 -17.97 -5.27
C THR A 18 -30.60 -19.13 -4.29
N ALA A 19 -29.60 -19.48 -3.51
CA ALA A 19 -29.71 -20.33 -2.33
C ALA A 19 -28.96 -19.69 -1.16
N PHE A 20 -29.15 -18.38 -0.97
CA PHE A 20 -28.91 -17.75 0.31
C PHE A 20 -30.22 -17.75 1.09
N LEU A 21 -30.22 -18.49 2.21
CA LEU A 21 -31.25 -18.46 3.25
C LEU A 21 -31.62 -17.01 3.59
N PRO A 22 -32.91 -16.69 3.85
CA PRO A 22 -33.32 -15.34 4.12
C PRO A 22 -32.71 -14.90 5.46
N PHE A 23 -31.86 -13.87 5.43
CA PHE A 23 -31.55 -13.09 6.62
C PHE A 23 -32.83 -12.37 7.05
N SER A 24 -33.54 -12.95 8.01
CA SER A 24 -34.60 -12.26 8.73
C SER A 24 -33.99 -11.09 9.50
N PHE A 25 -34.29 -9.87 9.08
CA PHE A 25 -34.08 -8.67 9.89
C PHE A 25 -34.92 -8.80 11.16
N PHE A 26 -34.31 -9.17 12.28
CA PHE A 26 -34.91 -8.96 13.58
C PHE A 26 -34.67 -7.51 14.01
N THR A 27 -35.71 -6.69 13.85
CA THR A 27 -35.85 -5.42 14.58
C THR A 27 -35.91 -5.72 16.08
N VAL A 28 -34.87 -5.37 16.84
CA VAL A 28 -34.94 -5.36 18.31
C VAL A 28 -35.45 -3.99 18.76
N SER A 29 -36.73 -3.97 19.15
CA SER A 29 -37.36 -2.87 19.86
C SER A 29 -36.76 -2.73 21.26
N SER A 30 -36.52 -1.49 21.67
CA SER A 30 -36.04 -1.09 22.98
C SER A 30 -36.99 -1.53 24.10
N SER A 31 -36.46 -2.18 25.13
CA SER A 31 -36.69 -1.90 26.56
C SER A 31 -36.46 -3.16 27.40
N SER A 32 -35.42 -3.17 28.22
CA SER A 32 -35.45 -3.81 29.55
C SER A 32 -34.20 -3.43 30.34
N ARG A 33 -34.44 -2.83 31.52
CA ARG A 33 -33.45 -2.63 32.58
C ARG A 33 -32.94 -4.00 33.04
N ILE A 34 -31.64 -4.12 33.23
CA ILE A 34 -31.06 -5.23 34.01
C ILE A 34 -30.14 -4.66 35.09
N THR A 35 -30.54 -4.98 36.31
CA THR A 35 -29.89 -4.78 37.61
C THR A 35 -28.63 -5.63 37.76
N ARG A 36 -27.59 -5.06 38.39
CA ARG A 36 -26.34 -5.77 38.79
C ARG A 36 -26.60 -6.78 39.93
N PRO A 37 -25.89 -7.92 39.96
CA PRO A 37 -25.57 -8.64 41.19
C PRO A 37 -24.04 -8.71 41.45
N PRO A 38 -23.62 -9.16 42.66
CA PRO A 38 -22.45 -8.62 43.34
C PRO A 38 -21.16 -9.43 43.20
N PHE A 39 -20.07 -8.79 43.63
CA PHE A 39 -18.72 -9.32 43.86
C PHE A 39 -18.70 -10.64 44.64
N SER A 40 -17.85 -11.57 44.21
CA SER A 40 -17.25 -12.57 45.10
C SER A 40 -15.76 -12.73 44.81
N THR A 41 -15.02 -12.73 45.91
CA THR A 41 -13.57 -12.76 46.05
C THR A 41 -13.08 -14.21 45.98
N LEU A 42 -12.04 -14.50 45.19
CA LEU A 42 -11.20 -15.67 45.45
C LEU A 42 -9.74 -15.39 45.11
N CYS A 43 -8.95 -15.19 46.15
CA CYS A 43 -7.49 -15.21 46.13
C CYS A 43 -6.97 -16.61 45.80
N ARG A 44 -5.98 -16.72 44.90
CA ARG A 44 -4.89 -17.69 45.02
C ARG A 44 -3.57 -17.04 44.62
N LYS A 45 -2.63 -17.07 45.56
CA LYS A 45 -1.24 -16.63 45.48
C LYS A 45 -0.40 -17.67 44.71
N THR A 46 0.53 -17.21 43.88
CA THR A 46 1.86 -17.82 43.67
C THR A 46 2.86 -16.76 43.21
N HIS A 47 4.15 -17.00 43.51
CA HIS A 47 5.25 -16.07 43.82
C HIS A 47 5.85 -15.20 42.68
N PRO A 48 6.56 -14.11 43.03
CA PRO A 48 7.15 -13.16 42.07
C PRO A 48 8.59 -13.56 41.65
N PHE A 49 8.91 -13.37 40.38
CA PHE A 49 10.29 -13.23 39.88
C PHE A 49 10.62 -11.73 39.70
N PRO A 50 11.85 -11.28 40.00
CA PRO A 50 12.17 -9.85 40.01
C PRO A 50 12.39 -9.35 38.57
N TYR A 51 11.55 -8.42 38.13
CA TYR A 51 11.78 -7.63 36.93
C TYR A 51 12.61 -6.41 37.33
N VAL A 52 13.82 -6.29 36.77
CA VAL A 52 14.67 -5.12 36.94
C VAL A 52 14.09 -4.00 36.06
N HIS A 53 13.59 -2.95 36.69
CA HIS A 53 13.26 -1.70 36.01
C HIS A 53 14.54 -1.10 35.41
N ARG A 54 14.61 -1.02 34.09
CA ARG A 54 15.37 0.03 33.40
C ARG A 54 14.34 0.99 32.82
N GLU A 55 14.33 2.21 33.36
CA GLU A 55 13.59 3.32 32.76
C GLU A 55 14.13 3.59 31.34
N PRO A 56 13.26 3.82 30.34
CA PRO A 56 13.70 4.36 29.06
C PRO A 56 14.12 5.82 29.27
N PRO A 57 15.25 6.28 28.70
CA PRO A 57 15.52 7.70 28.68
C PRO A 57 14.54 8.35 27.70
N PHE A 58 14.13 9.57 28.02
CA PHE A 58 13.39 10.52 27.17
C PHE A 58 11.86 10.53 27.32
N SER A 59 11.40 11.52 28.09
CA SER A 59 10.04 12.07 28.11
C SER A 59 9.91 13.16 27.02
N PRO A 60 8.76 13.31 26.35
CA PRO A 60 8.55 14.28 25.26
C PRO A 60 8.59 15.78 25.64
N ALA A 61 8.97 16.13 26.87
CA ALA A 61 8.87 17.50 27.39
C ALA A 61 10.17 18.34 27.32
N ASP A 62 11.30 17.77 26.91
CA ASP A 62 12.61 18.44 26.98
C ASP A 62 13.11 19.08 25.67
N LEU A 63 12.30 19.12 24.61
CA LEU A 63 12.70 19.65 23.29
C LEU A 63 12.54 21.18 23.11
N LEU A 64 12.36 21.94 24.18
CA LEU A 64 12.26 23.40 24.15
C LEU A 64 13.18 24.06 25.17
N ARG A 65 14.50 23.95 24.97
CA ARG A 65 15.47 24.90 25.56
C ARG A 65 16.71 25.03 24.66
N SER A 66 16.94 26.26 24.26
CA SER A 66 18.03 26.75 23.41
C SER A 66 19.40 26.55 24.05
N SER A 67 20.39 26.22 23.21
CA SER A 67 21.82 26.32 23.55
C SER A 67 22.53 27.20 22.53
N THR A 68 23.13 28.26 23.06
CA THR A 68 23.97 29.25 22.38
C THR A 68 25.34 28.64 22.02
N PRO A 69 25.96 29.01 20.89
CA PRO A 69 27.34 28.60 20.59
C PRO A 69 28.35 29.59 21.17
N THR A 70 29.38 29.06 21.81
CA THR A 70 30.55 29.77 22.31
C THR A 70 31.52 30.11 21.17
N HIS A 71 31.88 31.39 21.09
CA HIS A 71 32.87 31.95 20.15
C HIS A 71 34.27 31.34 20.34
N ARG A 72 34.92 30.97 19.23
CA ARG A 72 36.39 30.98 19.10
C ARG A 72 36.81 31.83 17.90
N THR A 73 37.52 32.89 18.22
CA THR A 73 38.05 33.93 17.33
C THR A 73 39.25 33.41 16.54
N VAL A 74 39.24 33.59 15.21
CA VAL A 74 40.46 33.57 14.39
C VAL A 74 40.53 34.89 13.64
N VAL A 75 41.63 35.60 13.84
CA VAL A 75 41.96 36.92 13.31
C VAL A 75 42.62 36.75 11.94
N CYS A 76 42.13 37.46 10.92
CA CYS A 76 42.89 37.78 9.71
C CYS A 76 42.62 39.24 9.30
N LYS A 77 43.71 39.98 9.02
CA LYS A 77 43.79 41.40 8.68
C LYS A 77 43.76 41.64 7.16
N GLY A 78 43.33 42.85 6.77
CA GLY A 78 43.51 43.50 5.45
C GLY A 78 42.16 43.93 4.87
N GLY A 79 41.78 45.22 4.78
CA GLY A 79 42.37 46.27 3.94
C GLY A 79 41.97 45.99 2.48
N GLU A 80 41.06 46.71 1.82
CA GLU A 80 41.15 48.11 1.39
C GLU A 80 39.77 48.71 0.98
N ARG A 81 39.71 50.04 0.91
CA ARG A 81 38.59 50.89 0.47
C ARG A 81 38.43 50.88 -1.06
N PHE A 82 37.21 51.06 -1.58
CA PHE A 82 36.89 52.07 -2.62
C PHE A 82 35.37 52.30 -2.73
N SER A 83 35.00 53.34 -3.46
CA SER A 83 33.93 54.31 -3.21
C SER A 83 32.56 54.06 -3.88
N SER A 84 31.56 54.71 -3.28
CA SER A 84 30.26 55.18 -3.77
C SER A 84 30.04 55.34 -5.29
N PHE A 85 28.86 54.95 -5.77
CA PHE A 85 28.09 55.66 -6.80
C PHE A 85 26.57 55.55 -6.55
N VAL A 86 25.87 56.60 -6.99
CA VAL A 86 24.49 57.00 -6.67
C VAL A 86 23.49 56.53 -7.73
N SER A 87 22.22 56.41 -7.29
CA SER A 87 20.93 56.17 -7.92
C SER A 87 20.71 56.40 -9.42
N ALA A 88 19.78 55.60 -9.98
CA ALA A 88 18.80 56.04 -10.97
C ALA A 88 17.45 55.32 -10.76
N ASP A 89 16.40 56.11 -10.52
CA ASP A 89 14.99 55.73 -10.41
C ASP A 89 14.35 55.50 -11.79
N ILE A 90 13.46 54.49 -11.91
CA ILE A 90 12.42 54.38 -12.96
C ILE A 90 11.16 53.68 -12.34
N PRO A 91 9.92 54.10 -12.67
CA PRO A 91 8.77 54.17 -11.75
C PRO A 91 7.81 52.95 -11.78
N PRO A 92 6.78 52.88 -10.90
CA PRO A 92 5.99 51.66 -10.68
C PRO A 92 4.88 51.50 -11.72
N LYS A 93 4.57 50.26 -12.10
CA LYS A 93 3.37 49.92 -12.86
C LYS A 93 2.32 49.30 -11.95
N GLU A 94 1.12 49.85 -12.12
CA GLU A 94 -0.12 49.63 -11.40
C GLU A 94 -0.60 48.19 -11.42
N GLY A 95 -1.32 47.84 -10.36
CA GLY A 95 -2.00 46.55 -10.22
C GLY A 95 -3.16 46.39 -11.20
N ASN A 96 -3.41 45.13 -11.54
CA ASN A 96 -4.70 44.73 -12.05
C ASN A 96 -5.14 43.46 -11.32
N SER A 97 -6.13 43.62 -10.45
CA SER A 97 -6.90 42.55 -9.83
C SER A 97 -7.83 41.96 -10.89
N GLY A 98 -7.38 40.89 -11.54
CA GLY A 98 -8.20 40.07 -12.43
C GLY A 98 -8.80 38.91 -11.66
N MET A 99 -10.08 39.02 -11.32
CA MET A 99 -10.92 37.95 -10.79
C MET A 99 -11.23 36.97 -11.93
N GLU A 100 -10.52 35.84 -12.00
CA GLU A 100 -10.90 34.75 -12.90
C GLU A 100 -12.04 33.95 -12.27
N THR A 101 -13.23 34.23 -12.80
CA THR A 101 -14.46 33.47 -12.56
C THR A 101 -14.27 32.03 -13.01
N ALA A 102 -14.46 31.10 -12.07
CA ALA A 102 -14.67 29.68 -12.36
C ALA A 102 -15.88 29.52 -13.30
N THR A 103 -15.62 29.23 -14.58
CA THR A 103 -16.65 28.75 -15.49
C THR A 103 -16.98 27.32 -15.10
N ALA A 104 -18.23 27.12 -14.67
CA ALA A 104 -18.82 25.82 -14.44
C ALA A 104 -18.65 24.94 -15.70
N ASP A 105 -18.00 23.79 -15.50
CA ASP A 105 -17.93 22.72 -16.49
C ASP A 105 -19.34 22.14 -16.65
N ASN A 106 -20.07 22.64 -17.65
CA ASN A 106 -21.34 22.07 -18.08
C ASN A 106 -21.05 20.71 -18.70
N GLY A 107 -21.65 19.68 -18.11
CA GLY A 107 -21.53 18.29 -18.53
C GLY A 107 -21.53 18.12 -20.05
N ARG A 108 -20.39 17.67 -20.57
CA ARG A 108 -20.33 16.99 -21.85
C ARG A 108 -20.70 15.54 -21.62
N ASP A 109 -21.82 15.12 -22.20
CA ASP A 109 -22.02 13.71 -22.53
C ASP A 109 -20.79 13.22 -23.32
N PRO A 110 -20.25 12.03 -23.00
CA PRO A 110 -19.12 11.50 -23.74
C PRO A 110 -19.51 11.23 -25.20
N ASP A 111 -18.66 11.69 -26.11
CA ASP A 111 -18.77 11.51 -27.56
C ASP A 111 -18.92 10.01 -27.92
N PRO A 112 -19.95 9.60 -28.67
CA PRO A 112 -20.20 8.20 -29.02
C PRO A 112 -19.24 7.63 -30.08
N SER A 113 -18.17 8.35 -30.46
CA SER A 113 -17.25 7.97 -31.54
C SER A 113 -15.92 7.34 -31.12
N GLU A 114 -15.60 7.23 -29.82
CA GLU A 114 -14.47 6.42 -29.36
C GLU A 114 -14.90 4.96 -29.19
N GLU A 115 -14.56 4.12 -30.17
CA GLU A 115 -14.73 2.67 -30.09
C GLU A 115 -13.89 2.15 -28.92
N ARG A 116 -14.52 1.94 -27.76
CA ARG A 116 -13.84 1.44 -26.55
C ARG A 116 -13.17 0.12 -26.88
N ILE A 117 -11.84 0.05 -26.71
CA ILE A 117 -11.06 -1.17 -26.84
C ILE A 117 -11.64 -2.21 -25.87
N ARG A 118 -11.93 -3.40 -26.39
CA ARG A 118 -12.45 -4.54 -25.64
C ARG A 118 -11.63 -5.77 -26.01
N LEU A 119 -10.61 -6.03 -25.21
CA LEU A 119 -9.69 -7.13 -25.37
C LEU A 119 -10.31 -8.43 -24.84
N LYS A 120 -9.97 -9.54 -25.48
CA LYS A 120 -10.12 -10.86 -24.88
C LYS A 120 -8.92 -11.15 -23.97
N LEU A 121 -9.04 -12.16 -23.12
CA LEU A 121 -7.93 -12.56 -22.24
C LEU A 121 -6.66 -12.94 -23.01
N GLU A 122 -6.82 -13.54 -24.20
CA GLU A 122 -5.70 -13.96 -25.06
C GLU A 122 -5.01 -12.78 -25.77
N ASP A 123 -5.67 -11.63 -25.84
CA ASP A 123 -5.19 -10.42 -26.52
C ASP A 123 -4.51 -9.43 -25.55
N LEU A 124 -4.40 -9.79 -24.26
CA LEU A 124 -3.76 -8.97 -23.24
C LEU A 124 -2.28 -8.74 -23.56
N SER A 125 -1.85 -7.48 -23.52
CA SER A 125 -0.48 -7.08 -23.83
C SER A 125 0.44 -7.24 -22.61
N TRP A 126 1.08 -8.41 -22.50
CA TRP A 126 2.05 -8.70 -21.46
C TRP A 126 3.41 -8.04 -21.71
N ASP A 127 3.97 -7.37 -20.69
CA ASP A 127 5.33 -6.80 -20.76
C ASP A 127 6.33 -7.54 -19.85
N HIS A 128 5.95 -7.89 -18.62
CA HIS A 128 6.80 -8.60 -17.65
C HIS A 128 8.16 -7.92 -17.36
N SER A 129 8.18 -6.59 -17.28
CA SER A 129 9.38 -5.80 -16.99
C SER A 129 10.04 -6.14 -15.65
N PHE A 130 9.25 -6.43 -14.61
CA PHE A 130 9.74 -6.80 -13.28
C PHE A 130 10.60 -8.06 -13.35
N VAL A 131 10.12 -9.06 -14.07
CA VAL A 131 10.82 -10.34 -14.25
C VAL A 131 12.03 -10.18 -15.19
N ARG A 132 11.91 -9.37 -16.22
CA ARG A 132 12.96 -9.17 -17.22
C ARG A 132 14.15 -8.36 -16.70
N GLU A 133 13.91 -7.38 -15.83
CA GLU A 133 14.91 -6.36 -15.46
C GLU A 133 15.48 -6.53 -14.05
N LEU A 134 14.76 -7.18 -13.14
CA LEU A 134 15.20 -7.35 -11.75
C LEU A 134 15.83 -8.74 -11.51
N PRO A 135 16.76 -8.87 -10.54
CA PRO A 135 17.35 -10.15 -10.20
C PRO A 135 16.27 -11.12 -9.69
N GLY A 136 16.18 -12.28 -10.34
CA GLY A 136 15.26 -13.35 -9.98
C GLY A 136 15.96 -14.54 -9.35
N ASP A 137 15.24 -15.28 -8.52
CA ASP A 137 15.70 -16.54 -7.96
C ASP A 137 15.90 -17.57 -9.11
N PRO A 138 17.06 -18.26 -9.19
CA PRO A 138 17.27 -19.30 -10.18
C PRO A 138 16.36 -20.53 -10.00
N ARG A 139 15.81 -20.73 -8.80
CA ARG A 139 14.85 -21.81 -8.52
C ARG A 139 13.43 -21.39 -8.86
N THR A 140 12.57 -22.38 -9.12
CA THR A 140 11.16 -22.15 -9.47
C THR A 140 10.19 -23.03 -8.68
N ASP A 141 10.69 -23.76 -7.68
CA ASP A 141 9.85 -24.59 -6.80
C ASP A 141 9.12 -23.74 -5.75
N ALA A 142 8.02 -24.26 -5.23
CA ALA A 142 7.22 -23.62 -4.19
C ALA A 142 7.64 -23.99 -2.76
N ILE A 143 8.83 -24.57 -2.56
CA ILE A 143 9.26 -25.05 -1.23
C ILE A 143 9.63 -23.84 -0.36
N PRO A 144 9.00 -23.65 0.82
CA PRO A 144 9.31 -22.53 1.70
C PRO A 144 10.79 -22.51 2.12
N ARG A 145 11.45 -21.36 1.94
CA ARG A 145 12.87 -21.16 2.29
C ARG A 145 13.25 -19.68 2.28
N GLU A 146 14.47 -19.40 2.74
CA GLU A 146 15.10 -18.12 2.49
C GLU A 146 15.50 -17.98 1.02
N VAL A 147 15.25 -16.81 0.44
CA VAL A 147 15.52 -16.41 -0.95
C VAL A 147 16.44 -15.20 -0.89
N VAL A 148 17.71 -15.41 -1.22
CA VAL A 148 18.75 -14.36 -1.18
C VAL A 148 19.07 -13.85 -2.57
N HIS A 149 19.56 -12.61 -2.67
CA HIS A 149 20.01 -11.97 -3.92
C HIS A 149 18.97 -11.91 -5.05
N ALA A 150 17.67 -11.91 -4.72
CA ALA A 150 16.57 -11.90 -5.69
C ALA A 150 15.37 -11.09 -5.21
N CYS A 151 14.74 -10.36 -6.12
CA CYS A 151 13.50 -9.60 -5.89
C CYS A 151 12.24 -10.47 -6.03
N TYR A 152 12.33 -11.62 -6.70
CA TYR A 152 11.20 -12.52 -6.89
C TYR A 152 11.65 -13.97 -7.14
N THR A 153 10.69 -14.90 -7.05
CA THR A 153 10.82 -16.27 -7.54
C THR A 153 9.73 -16.55 -8.57
N LYS A 154 10.07 -17.13 -9.72
CA LYS A 154 9.06 -17.62 -10.67
C LYS A 154 8.36 -18.82 -10.05
N VAL A 155 7.05 -18.75 -9.89
CA VAL A 155 6.25 -19.81 -9.26
C VAL A 155 4.84 -19.77 -9.80
N SER A 156 4.32 -20.92 -10.21
CA SER A 156 2.95 -21.05 -10.70
C SER A 156 1.97 -21.25 -9.55
N PRO A 157 0.71 -20.82 -9.69
CA PRO A 157 -0.37 -21.22 -8.79
C PRO A 157 -0.40 -22.73 -8.57
N SER A 158 -0.64 -23.15 -7.32
CA SER A 158 -0.61 -24.55 -6.90
C SER A 158 -1.86 -24.96 -6.13
N VAL A 159 -2.85 -24.08 -6.04
CA VAL A 159 -4.10 -24.33 -5.33
C VAL A 159 -4.88 -25.45 -6.02
N GLU A 160 -5.44 -26.35 -5.21
CA GLU A 160 -6.38 -27.35 -5.70
C GLU A 160 -7.79 -26.75 -5.76
N VAL A 161 -8.48 -26.97 -6.87
CA VAL A 161 -9.87 -26.54 -7.07
C VAL A 161 -10.71 -27.73 -7.48
N GLU A 162 -12.01 -27.71 -7.17
CA GLU A 162 -12.95 -28.75 -7.61
C GLU A 162 -13.95 -28.21 -8.61
N LYS A 163 -14.69 -27.18 -8.19
CA LYS A 163 -15.70 -26.51 -9.00
C LYS A 163 -15.56 -25.01 -8.78
N PRO A 164 -14.53 -24.38 -9.37
CA PRO A 164 -14.30 -22.97 -9.13
C PRO A 164 -15.45 -22.16 -9.74
N GLU A 165 -15.92 -21.17 -8.98
CA GLU A 165 -17.06 -20.34 -9.35
C GLU A 165 -16.73 -18.87 -9.17
N LEU A 166 -16.94 -18.07 -10.22
CA LEU A 166 -16.85 -16.62 -10.13
C LEU A 166 -17.97 -16.11 -9.21
N VAL A 167 -17.64 -15.31 -8.21
CA VAL A 167 -18.60 -14.71 -7.28
C VAL A 167 -18.97 -13.30 -7.71
N VAL A 168 -17.95 -12.47 -7.94
CA VAL A 168 -18.11 -11.05 -8.28
C VAL A 168 -16.90 -10.56 -9.08
N TRP A 169 -17.12 -9.57 -9.93
CA TRP A 169 -16.06 -8.82 -10.63
C TRP A 169 -16.36 -7.31 -10.68
N SER A 170 -15.31 -6.52 -10.87
CA SER A 170 -15.39 -5.05 -10.94
C SER A 170 -15.35 -4.57 -12.39
N GLU A 171 -16.44 -3.92 -12.81
CA GLU A 171 -16.57 -3.31 -14.14
C GLU A 171 -15.54 -2.20 -14.33
N SER A 172 -15.29 -1.40 -13.30
CA SER A 172 -14.28 -0.33 -13.34
C SER A 172 -12.86 -0.87 -13.53
N VAL A 173 -12.53 -2.04 -12.97
CA VAL A 173 -11.20 -2.65 -13.15
C VAL A 173 -11.10 -3.38 -14.49
N ALA A 174 -12.20 -3.96 -15.00
CA ALA A 174 -12.23 -4.49 -16.36
C ALA A 174 -11.97 -3.37 -17.39
N GLU A 175 -12.62 -2.21 -17.24
CA GLU A 175 -12.38 -1.02 -18.07
C GLU A 175 -10.93 -0.51 -17.97
N LEU A 176 -10.36 -0.49 -16.76
CA LEU A 176 -8.96 -0.11 -16.51
C LEU A 176 -7.98 -0.95 -17.36
N LEU A 177 -8.27 -2.24 -17.47
CA LEU A 177 -7.50 -3.25 -18.19
C LEU A 177 -7.95 -3.44 -19.64
N GLU A 178 -8.94 -2.64 -20.10
CA GLU A 178 -9.54 -2.74 -21.45
C GLU A 178 -10.12 -4.13 -21.76
N LEU A 179 -10.53 -4.89 -20.74
CA LEU A 179 -11.04 -6.25 -20.88
C LEU A 179 -12.55 -6.23 -21.21
N ASP A 180 -12.98 -7.03 -22.20
CA ASP A 180 -14.41 -7.16 -22.53
C ASP A 180 -15.18 -7.77 -21.34
N PRO A 181 -16.25 -7.13 -20.84
CA PRO A 181 -17.17 -7.72 -19.86
C PRO A 181 -17.66 -9.14 -20.18
N LYS A 182 -17.72 -9.53 -21.46
CA LYS A 182 -18.11 -10.88 -21.87
C LYS A 182 -17.10 -11.95 -21.46
N GLU A 183 -15.84 -11.59 -21.20
CA GLU A 183 -14.83 -12.57 -20.75
C GLU A 183 -15.21 -13.18 -19.38
N PHE A 184 -15.90 -12.43 -18.53
CA PHE A 184 -16.37 -12.91 -17.22
C PHE A 184 -17.55 -13.90 -17.32
N GLU A 185 -18.18 -14.03 -18.49
CA GLU A 185 -19.24 -15.00 -18.75
C GLU A 185 -18.70 -16.34 -19.28
N ARG A 186 -17.39 -16.43 -19.56
CA ARG A 186 -16.80 -17.64 -20.11
C ARG A 186 -16.83 -18.80 -19.10
N PRO A 187 -17.13 -20.03 -19.54
CA PRO A 187 -17.11 -21.20 -18.66
C PRO A 187 -15.75 -21.50 -18.02
N ASP A 188 -14.65 -21.14 -18.68
CA ASP A 188 -13.28 -21.36 -18.23
C ASP A 188 -12.70 -20.20 -17.40
N PHE A 189 -13.39 -19.04 -17.31
CA PHE A 189 -12.92 -17.89 -16.54
C PHE A 189 -12.59 -18.24 -15.07
N PRO A 190 -13.44 -18.97 -14.33
CA PRO A 190 -13.11 -19.34 -12.95
C PRO A 190 -11.86 -20.23 -12.84
N LEU A 191 -11.57 -21.08 -13.84
CA LEU A 191 -10.36 -21.91 -13.84
C LEU A 191 -9.09 -21.08 -14.05
N LEU A 192 -9.17 -20.05 -14.89
CA LEU A 192 -8.05 -19.13 -15.15
C LEU A 192 -7.74 -18.28 -13.91
N PHE A 193 -8.77 -17.65 -13.33
CA PHE A 193 -8.61 -16.74 -12.20
C PHE A 193 -8.60 -17.42 -10.82
N SER A 194 -8.82 -18.74 -10.76
CA SER A 194 -8.39 -19.56 -9.64
C SER A 194 -6.93 -20.01 -9.75
N GLY A 195 -6.26 -19.76 -10.88
CA GLY A 195 -4.91 -20.24 -11.16
C GLY A 195 -4.82 -21.74 -11.48
N ALA A 196 -5.95 -22.44 -11.64
CA ALA A 196 -5.95 -23.85 -11.99
C ALA A 196 -5.56 -24.11 -13.45
N THR A 197 -5.77 -23.11 -14.31
CA THR A 197 -5.29 -23.08 -15.69
C THR A 197 -4.49 -21.80 -15.90
N PRO A 198 -3.31 -21.86 -16.54
CA PRO A 198 -2.52 -20.66 -16.79
C PRO A 198 -3.20 -19.74 -17.80
N LEU A 199 -3.07 -18.43 -17.60
CA LEU A 199 -3.40 -17.44 -18.64
C LEU A 199 -2.37 -17.51 -19.76
N VAL A 200 -2.83 -17.44 -21.00
CA VAL A 200 -1.96 -17.37 -22.18
C VAL A 200 -1.08 -16.12 -22.08
N GLY A 201 0.24 -16.30 -22.20
CA GLY A 201 1.22 -15.23 -22.10
C GLY A 201 1.61 -14.80 -20.68
N GLY A 202 0.91 -15.29 -19.65
CA GLY A 202 1.26 -15.02 -18.25
C GLY A 202 2.63 -15.56 -17.86
N LEU A 203 3.31 -14.87 -16.95
CA LEU A 203 4.61 -15.27 -16.39
C LEU A 203 4.55 -15.21 -14.86
N PRO A 204 4.03 -16.25 -14.19
CA PRO A 204 3.76 -16.21 -12.77
C PRO A 204 5.01 -16.07 -11.88
N TYR A 205 4.97 -15.16 -10.90
CA TYR A 205 6.02 -14.96 -9.90
C TYR A 205 5.46 -14.54 -8.54
N ALA A 206 6.28 -14.67 -7.50
CA ALA A 206 6.02 -14.19 -6.15
C ALA A 206 7.18 -13.28 -5.72
N GLN A 207 6.87 -12.11 -5.14
CA GLN A 207 7.88 -11.13 -4.75
C GLN A 207 8.56 -11.49 -3.41
N CYS A 208 9.86 -11.19 -3.32
CA CYS A 208 10.64 -11.23 -2.09
C CYS A 208 10.62 -9.85 -1.43
N TYR A 209 10.24 -9.80 -0.16
CA TYR A 209 10.34 -8.59 0.67
C TYR A 209 10.53 -8.97 2.13
N GLY A 210 10.92 -8.01 2.95
CA GLY A 210 11.01 -8.14 4.41
C GLY A 210 10.12 -7.09 5.06
N GLY A 211 10.26 -6.87 6.37
CA GLY A 211 9.50 -5.81 7.02
C GLY A 211 9.65 -5.77 8.52
N HIS A 212 9.29 -4.62 9.09
CA HIS A 212 9.13 -4.43 10.52
C HIS A 212 7.67 -4.70 10.89
N GLN A 213 7.44 -5.81 11.58
CA GLN A 213 6.12 -6.17 12.10
C GLN A 213 5.99 -5.72 13.54
N PHE A 214 4.98 -4.92 13.85
CA PHE A 214 4.81 -4.32 15.17
C PHE A 214 6.05 -3.56 15.69
N GLY A 215 6.86 -3.01 14.79
CA GLY A 215 8.08 -2.28 15.10
C GLY A 215 9.35 -3.12 15.24
N MET A 216 9.25 -4.45 15.10
CA MET A 216 10.39 -5.37 15.17
C MET A 216 10.72 -5.94 13.79
N TRP A 217 12.01 -6.03 13.45
CA TRP A 217 12.44 -6.65 12.19
C TRP A 217 12.02 -8.13 12.13
N ALA A 218 11.25 -8.51 11.12
CA ALA A 218 10.70 -9.86 10.96
C ALA A 218 11.52 -10.75 10.02
N GLY A 219 12.65 -10.26 9.50
CA GLY A 219 13.43 -10.97 8.49
C GLY A 219 12.72 -11.04 7.15
N GLN A 220 12.95 -12.13 6.41
CA GLN A 220 12.30 -12.37 5.13
C GLN A 220 10.81 -12.70 5.31
N LEU A 221 9.99 -11.98 4.55
CA LEU A 221 8.58 -12.22 4.34
C LEU A 221 8.40 -12.65 2.87
N GLY A 222 7.76 -11.82 2.05
CA GLY A 222 7.45 -12.10 0.66
C GLY A 222 5.99 -12.49 0.44
N ASP A 223 5.64 -12.68 -0.83
CA ASP A 223 4.31 -13.08 -1.27
C ASP A 223 4.03 -14.54 -0.88
N GLY A 224 3.72 -14.77 0.41
CA GLY A 224 3.58 -16.12 0.97
C GLY A 224 2.26 -16.83 0.63
N ARG A 225 1.31 -16.11 0.03
CA ARG A 225 0.02 -16.65 -0.45
C ARG A 225 -0.50 -15.85 -1.64
N ALA A 226 0.40 -15.15 -2.33
CA ALA A 226 0.07 -14.31 -3.45
C ALA A 226 0.99 -14.68 -4.62
N ILE A 227 0.46 -14.70 -5.82
CA ILE A 227 1.22 -15.00 -7.03
C ILE A 227 0.78 -14.00 -8.09
N THR A 228 1.70 -13.16 -8.54
CA THR A 228 1.49 -12.26 -9.67
C THR A 228 1.53 -13.08 -10.95
N LEU A 229 0.48 -13.01 -11.76
CA LEU A 229 0.37 -13.70 -13.05
C LEU A 229 1.20 -13.03 -14.14
N GLY A 230 1.51 -11.75 -13.97
CA GLY A 230 2.35 -10.96 -14.86
C GLY A 230 1.99 -9.47 -14.83
N GLU A 231 2.68 -8.72 -15.69
CA GLU A 231 2.47 -7.28 -15.90
C GLU A 231 1.87 -7.03 -17.27
N LEU A 232 0.80 -6.24 -17.29
CA LEU A 232 0.09 -5.79 -18.48
C LEU A 232 0.43 -4.35 -18.80
N LEU A 233 0.38 -4.00 -20.08
CA LEU A 233 0.30 -2.62 -20.56
C LEU A 233 -1.06 -2.42 -21.21
N ASN A 234 -1.77 -1.37 -20.82
CA ASN A 234 -2.99 -0.96 -21.53
C ASN A 234 -2.66 -0.02 -22.70
N SER A 235 -3.65 0.36 -23.50
CA SER A 235 -3.45 1.21 -24.68
C SER A 235 -2.92 2.61 -24.35
N ARG A 236 -3.07 3.06 -23.09
CA ARG A 236 -2.51 4.32 -22.55
C ARG A 236 -1.03 4.19 -22.14
N GLY A 237 -0.44 3.01 -22.25
CA GLY A 237 0.92 2.73 -21.80
C GLY A 237 1.05 2.64 -20.27
N GLU A 238 -0.05 2.50 -19.54
CA GLU A 238 -0.04 2.30 -18.10
C GLU A 238 0.20 0.83 -17.77
N ARG A 239 1.06 0.59 -16.80
CA ARG A 239 1.41 -0.76 -16.33
C ARG A 239 0.50 -1.23 -15.21
N TRP A 240 0.08 -2.49 -15.26
CA TRP A 240 -0.75 -3.14 -14.25
C TRP A 240 -0.31 -4.57 -13.96
N GLU A 241 -0.03 -4.88 -12.69
CA GLU A 241 0.21 -6.24 -12.20
C GLU A 241 -1.12 -6.93 -11.85
N LEU A 242 -1.31 -8.17 -12.31
CA LEU A 242 -2.43 -9.03 -11.88
C LEU A 242 -1.94 -10.04 -10.82
N GLN A 243 -2.45 -9.96 -9.59
CA GLN A 243 -2.00 -10.83 -8.50
C GLN A 243 -3.13 -11.65 -7.89
N LEU A 244 -3.01 -12.98 -7.94
CA LEU A 244 -3.94 -13.90 -7.30
C LEU A 244 -3.52 -14.14 -5.84
N LYS A 245 -4.38 -13.76 -4.90
CA LYS A 245 -4.17 -13.98 -3.46
C LYS A 245 -5.02 -15.15 -2.99
N GLY A 246 -4.37 -16.17 -2.44
CA GLY A 246 -4.94 -17.48 -2.11
C GLY A 246 -4.62 -18.59 -3.11
N ALA A 247 -3.73 -18.33 -4.08
CA ALA A 247 -3.46 -19.20 -5.22
C ALA A 247 -2.47 -20.36 -4.95
N GLY A 248 -2.09 -20.58 -3.68
CA GLY A 248 -1.21 -21.67 -3.27
C GLY A 248 0.08 -21.21 -2.61
N LYS A 249 0.97 -22.18 -2.37
CA LYS A 249 2.23 -21.94 -1.67
C LYS A 249 3.27 -21.33 -2.59
N THR A 250 4.20 -20.63 -1.98
CA THR A 250 5.39 -20.04 -2.61
C THR A 250 6.59 -20.28 -1.67
N PRO A 251 7.83 -20.00 -2.13
CA PRO A 251 9.00 -20.01 -1.24
C PRO A 251 8.85 -19.10 -0.01
N TYR A 252 7.92 -18.14 -0.07
CA TYR A 252 7.67 -17.14 0.96
C TYR A 252 6.54 -17.52 1.92
N SER A 253 5.89 -18.69 1.75
CA SER A 253 4.76 -19.12 2.60
C SER A 253 5.14 -19.36 4.06
N ARG A 254 6.43 -19.50 4.37
CA ARG A 254 6.93 -19.88 5.71
C ARG A 254 6.22 -21.17 6.17
N PHE A 255 5.39 -21.06 7.22
CA PHE A 255 4.63 -22.19 7.78
C PHE A 255 3.15 -22.21 7.34
N ALA A 256 2.72 -21.24 6.52
CA ALA A 256 1.32 -21.11 6.09
C ALA A 256 0.98 -22.02 4.91
N ASP A 257 -0.32 -22.19 4.68
CA ASP A 257 -0.87 -23.04 3.62
C ASP A 257 -0.89 -22.41 2.22
N GLY A 258 -0.71 -21.08 2.12
CA GLY A 258 -0.79 -20.35 0.85
C GLY A 258 -2.21 -20.04 0.38
N LEU A 259 -3.23 -20.33 1.20
CA LEU A 259 -4.64 -20.25 0.82
C LEU A 259 -5.35 -19.03 1.45
N ALA A 260 -6.48 -18.64 0.87
CA ALA A 260 -7.36 -17.61 1.41
C ALA A 260 -8.80 -18.12 1.51
N VAL A 261 -9.57 -17.53 2.42
CA VAL A 261 -10.97 -17.89 2.68
C VAL A 261 -11.91 -16.82 2.18
N LEU A 262 -13.14 -17.22 1.85
CA LEU A 262 -14.16 -16.38 1.24
C LEU A 262 -14.42 -15.08 2.03
N ARG A 263 -14.53 -15.15 3.36
CA ARG A 263 -14.76 -13.95 4.19
C ARG A 263 -13.67 -12.88 4.02
N SER A 264 -12.40 -13.29 3.96
CA SER A 264 -11.28 -12.35 3.83
C SER A 264 -11.23 -11.80 2.41
N SER A 265 -11.45 -12.65 1.42
CA SER A 265 -11.44 -12.25 0.01
C SER A 265 -12.59 -11.27 -0.31
N ILE A 266 -13.80 -11.50 0.23
CA ILE A 266 -14.94 -10.57 0.07
C ILE A 266 -14.60 -9.20 0.67
N ARG A 267 -14.05 -9.18 1.90
CA ARG A 267 -13.68 -7.93 2.58
C ARG A 267 -12.62 -7.15 1.81
N GLU A 268 -11.60 -7.84 1.30
CA GLU A 268 -10.54 -7.21 0.49
C GLU A 268 -11.09 -6.69 -0.83
N PHE A 269 -11.90 -7.46 -1.55
CA PHE A 269 -12.55 -7.03 -2.79
C PHE A 269 -13.39 -5.77 -2.58
N LEU A 270 -14.32 -5.82 -1.61
CA LEU A 270 -15.23 -4.70 -1.34
C LEU A 270 -14.49 -3.45 -0.88
N CYS A 271 -13.51 -3.59 0.02
CA CYS A 271 -12.81 -2.43 0.55
C CYS A 271 -11.86 -1.79 -0.47
N SER A 272 -11.23 -2.59 -1.33
CA SER A 272 -10.43 -2.09 -2.46
C SER A 272 -11.28 -1.16 -3.35
N GLU A 273 -12.44 -1.63 -3.77
CA GLU A 273 -13.30 -0.87 -4.69
C GLU A 273 -14.04 0.29 -4.00
N ALA A 274 -14.37 0.15 -2.71
CA ALA A 274 -14.93 1.24 -1.91
C ALA A 274 -13.91 2.38 -1.72
N MET A 275 -12.66 2.06 -1.38
CA MET A 275 -11.60 3.06 -1.22
C MET A 275 -11.33 3.80 -2.52
N HIS A 276 -11.31 3.08 -3.66
CA HIS A 276 -11.21 3.71 -4.97
C HIS A 276 -12.39 4.66 -5.24
N SER A 277 -13.62 4.22 -4.97
CA SER A 277 -14.84 5.03 -5.16
C SER A 277 -14.88 6.27 -4.25
N LEU A 278 -14.20 6.22 -3.10
CA LEU A 278 -14.00 7.35 -2.19
C LEU A 278 -12.86 8.29 -2.65
N GLY A 279 -12.18 8.02 -3.77
CA GLY A 279 -11.04 8.78 -4.24
C GLY A 279 -9.77 8.58 -3.40
N ILE A 280 -9.69 7.48 -2.65
CA ILE A 280 -8.53 7.12 -1.85
C ILE A 280 -7.65 6.14 -2.64
N PRO A 281 -6.35 6.45 -2.85
CA PRO A 281 -5.44 5.57 -3.57
C PRO A 281 -5.38 4.17 -2.94
N THR A 282 -5.51 3.15 -3.76
CA THR A 282 -5.61 1.76 -3.31
C THR A 282 -5.28 0.75 -4.41
N THR A 283 -4.82 -0.44 -4.02
CA THR A 283 -4.88 -1.60 -4.91
C THR A 283 -6.33 -1.91 -5.26
N ARG A 284 -6.57 -2.30 -6.50
CA ARG A 284 -7.90 -2.62 -7.04
C ARG A 284 -8.17 -4.11 -6.98
N ALA A 285 -9.43 -4.50 -7.13
CA ALA A 285 -9.83 -5.91 -7.16
C ALA A 285 -10.65 -6.23 -8.42
N LEU A 286 -10.09 -7.04 -9.31
CA LEU A 286 -10.72 -7.42 -10.58
C LEU A 286 -11.86 -8.39 -10.37
N CYS A 287 -11.60 -9.50 -9.69
CA CYS A 287 -12.59 -10.56 -9.48
C CYS A 287 -12.32 -11.38 -8.22
N LEU A 288 -13.35 -12.09 -7.77
CA LEU A 288 -13.31 -13.05 -6.68
C LEU A 288 -13.87 -14.39 -7.15
N VAL A 289 -13.08 -15.46 -6.97
CA VAL A 289 -13.42 -16.82 -7.37
C VAL A 289 -13.41 -17.73 -6.15
N MET A 290 -14.47 -18.52 -5.95
CA MET A 290 -14.45 -19.63 -5.00
C MET A 290 -13.70 -20.82 -5.59
N THR A 291 -12.98 -21.58 -4.77
CA THR A 291 -12.21 -22.75 -5.21
C THR A 291 -13.05 -24.03 -5.29
N GLY A 292 -14.20 -24.05 -4.62
CA GLY A 292 -15.00 -25.26 -4.39
C GLY A 292 -14.44 -26.17 -3.29
N LYS A 293 -13.33 -25.80 -2.63
CA LYS A 293 -12.76 -26.51 -1.49
C LYS A 293 -12.87 -25.68 -0.22
N ASP A 294 -12.98 -26.37 0.91
CA ASP A 294 -12.86 -25.75 2.23
C ASP A 294 -11.40 -25.61 2.66
N VAL A 295 -11.17 -24.64 3.53
CA VAL A 295 -9.87 -24.30 4.08
C VAL A 295 -10.00 -24.12 5.59
N THR A 296 -9.25 -24.90 6.35
CA THR A 296 -9.25 -24.83 7.80
C THR A 296 -8.63 -23.52 8.31
N ARG A 297 -9.34 -22.80 9.18
CA ARG A 297 -8.88 -21.58 9.88
C ARG A 297 -9.11 -21.66 11.38
N ASP A 298 -8.65 -20.63 12.10
CA ASP A 298 -8.72 -20.45 13.56
C ASP A 298 -7.84 -21.42 14.38
N ILE A 299 -6.73 -20.88 14.91
CA ILE A 299 -5.79 -21.64 15.76
C ILE A 299 -6.45 -21.92 17.11
N GLY A 300 -6.64 -23.20 17.45
CA GLY A 300 -7.23 -23.65 18.71
C GLY A 300 -8.73 -23.96 18.65
N ASN A 301 -9.44 -23.51 17.61
CA ASN A 301 -10.80 -23.95 17.31
C ASN A 301 -10.99 -24.09 15.79
N PRO A 302 -10.41 -25.13 15.17
CA PRO A 302 -10.40 -25.28 13.72
C PRO A 302 -11.80 -25.24 13.12
N LYS A 303 -12.00 -24.37 12.13
CA LYS A 303 -13.24 -24.28 11.36
C LYS A 303 -12.93 -24.38 9.88
N GLU A 304 -13.73 -25.18 9.19
CA GLU A 304 -13.74 -25.20 7.73
C GLU A 304 -14.46 -23.96 7.23
N GLU A 305 -13.79 -23.22 6.35
CA GLU A 305 -14.32 -22.05 5.67
C GLU A 305 -14.14 -22.22 4.16
N PRO A 306 -15.11 -21.77 3.33
CA PRO A 306 -14.95 -21.88 1.88
C PRO A 306 -13.69 -21.15 1.39
N GLY A 307 -12.85 -21.85 0.64
CA GLY A 307 -11.64 -21.31 0.03
C GLY A 307 -11.96 -20.39 -1.15
N ALA A 308 -11.27 -19.26 -1.24
CA ALA A 308 -11.49 -18.27 -2.30
C ALA A 308 -10.19 -17.56 -2.69
N ILE A 309 -10.19 -17.02 -3.90
CA ILE A 309 -9.08 -16.30 -4.51
C ILE A 309 -9.59 -14.93 -4.95
N VAL A 310 -8.84 -13.88 -4.61
CA VAL A 310 -9.08 -12.53 -5.12
C VAL A 310 -7.97 -12.16 -6.10
N CYS A 311 -8.36 -11.69 -7.28
CA CYS A 311 -7.43 -11.12 -8.25
C CYS A 311 -7.27 -9.62 -7.96
N ARG A 312 -6.14 -9.27 -7.35
CA ARG A 312 -5.74 -7.90 -7.07
C ARG A 312 -5.10 -7.29 -8.31
N VAL A 313 -5.28 -5.98 -8.49
CA VAL A 313 -4.72 -5.22 -9.61
C VAL A 313 -4.05 -3.97 -9.06
N SER A 314 -2.80 -3.71 -9.44
CA SER A 314 -2.05 -2.53 -8.99
C SER A 314 -1.01 -2.14 -10.04
N GLN A 315 -0.64 -0.86 -10.09
CA GLN A 315 0.50 -0.45 -10.92
C GLN A 315 1.80 -1.08 -10.43
N SER A 316 1.92 -1.28 -9.12
CA SER A 316 2.96 -2.12 -8.53
C SER A 316 2.55 -2.67 -7.15
N PHE A 317 3.06 -3.85 -6.79
CA PHE A 317 3.00 -4.38 -5.43
C PHE A 317 4.27 -4.10 -4.59
N LEU A 318 5.15 -3.23 -5.06
CA LEU A 318 6.35 -2.82 -4.32
C LEU A 318 6.02 -2.08 -3.01
N ARG A 319 6.74 -2.49 -1.96
CA ARG A 319 6.55 -2.04 -0.57
C ARG A 319 7.82 -1.43 -0.04
N PHE A 320 7.76 -0.72 1.09
CA PHE A 320 8.99 -0.32 1.81
C PHE A 320 9.82 -1.56 2.16
N GLY A 321 9.14 -2.64 2.55
CA GLY A 321 9.73 -3.96 2.80
C GLY A 321 10.56 -4.55 1.65
N SER A 322 10.22 -4.23 0.39
CA SER A 322 10.94 -4.73 -0.80
C SER A 322 12.36 -4.20 -0.87
N TYR A 323 12.61 -3.00 -0.33
CA TYR A 323 13.94 -2.39 -0.24
C TYR A 323 14.65 -2.79 1.05
N GLN A 324 13.90 -2.84 2.16
CA GLN A 324 14.45 -3.15 3.48
C GLN A 324 15.11 -4.53 3.53
N ILE A 325 14.58 -5.54 2.83
CA ILE A 325 15.19 -6.88 2.83
C ILE A 325 16.61 -6.85 2.27
N HIS A 326 16.81 -6.18 1.13
CA HIS A 326 18.11 -6.08 0.48
C HIS A 326 19.06 -5.20 1.28
N ALA A 327 18.58 -4.06 1.80
CA ALA A 327 19.38 -3.20 2.68
C ALA A 327 19.83 -3.93 3.97
N SER A 328 18.99 -4.83 4.52
CA SER A 328 19.31 -5.58 5.75
C SER A 328 20.41 -6.63 5.57
N ARG A 329 20.66 -7.06 4.33
CA ARG A 329 21.68 -8.07 3.97
C ARG A 329 23.07 -7.48 3.73
N GLY A 330 23.21 -6.16 3.87
CA GLY A 330 24.50 -5.48 3.77
C GLY A 330 25.02 -5.42 2.34
N LYS A 331 26.35 -5.33 2.19
CA LYS A 331 27.02 -4.94 0.92
C LYS A 331 26.67 -5.81 -0.28
N GLU A 332 26.35 -7.09 -0.06
CA GLU A 332 26.06 -8.04 -1.14
C GLU A 332 24.76 -7.69 -1.90
N ASP A 333 23.78 -7.10 -1.21
CA ASP A 333 22.46 -6.78 -1.78
C ASP A 333 22.24 -5.27 -1.98
N LEU A 334 23.21 -4.41 -1.61
CA LEU A 334 23.07 -2.95 -1.78
C LEU A 334 22.85 -2.55 -3.23
N ASP A 335 23.51 -3.22 -4.17
CA ASP A 335 23.30 -2.96 -5.60
C ASP A 335 21.87 -3.29 -6.04
N ILE A 336 21.22 -4.28 -5.41
CA ILE A 336 19.82 -4.62 -5.69
C ILE A 336 18.89 -3.50 -5.22
N VAL A 337 19.17 -2.87 -4.06
CA VAL A 337 18.41 -1.69 -3.59
C VAL A 337 18.42 -0.59 -4.65
N ARG A 338 19.59 -0.31 -5.23
CA ARG A 338 19.76 0.69 -6.28
C ARG A 338 19.03 0.29 -7.58
N VAL A 339 19.24 -0.94 -8.05
CA VAL A 339 18.58 -1.45 -9.27
C VAL A 339 17.06 -1.42 -9.13
N LEU A 340 16.53 -1.79 -7.97
CA LEU A 340 15.10 -1.76 -7.68
C LEU A 340 14.55 -0.33 -7.61
N ALA A 341 15.31 0.61 -7.04
CA ALA A 341 14.94 2.02 -7.01
C ALA A 341 14.94 2.63 -8.42
N ASP A 342 15.98 2.35 -9.22
CA ASP A 342 16.05 2.76 -10.62
C ASP A 342 14.88 2.21 -11.44
N TYR A 343 14.55 0.92 -11.26
CA TYR A 343 13.39 0.31 -11.88
C TYR A 343 12.09 1.03 -11.50
N THR A 344 11.92 1.31 -10.21
CA THR A 344 10.70 1.92 -9.68
C THR A 344 10.54 3.35 -10.16
N ILE A 345 11.61 4.14 -10.14
CA ILE A 345 11.60 5.52 -10.63
C ILE A 345 11.24 5.53 -12.12
N ARG A 346 11.91 4.72 -12.93
CA ARG A 346 11.68 4.68 -14.38
C ARG A 346 10.25 4.28 -14.76
N ASN A 347 9.67 3.30 -14.06
CA ASN A 347 8.37 2.74 -14.43
C ASN A 347 7.18 3.40 -13.72
N HIS A 348 7.37 3.99 -12.53
CA HIS A 348 6.27 4.49 -11.70
C HIS A 348 6.40 5.97 -11.31
N PHE A 349 7.59 6.57 -11.52
CA PHE A 349 7.85 7.99 -11.30
C PHE A 349 8.66 8.60 -12.47
N PRO A 350 8.27 8.39 -13.74
CA PRO A 350 9.09 8.73 -14.90
C PRO A 350 9.36 10.24 -15.05
N HIS A 351 8.53 11.10 -14.43
CA HIS A 351 8.76 12.53 -14.37
C HIS A 351 10.01 12.90 -13.56
N ILE A 352 10.44 12.04 -12.63
CA ILE A 352 11.67 12.23 -11.84
C ILE A 352 12.92 12.09 -12.71
N GLU A 353 12.94 11.16 -13.67
CA GLU A 353 14.12 11.00 -14.56
C GLU A 353 14.35 12.19 -15.48
N ASN A 354 13.30 12.97 -15.73
CA ASN A 354 13.37 14.14 -16.60
C ASN A 354 13.48 15.46 -15.82
N MET A 355 13.63 15.42 -14.48
CA MET A 355 13.82 16.65 -13.69
C MET A 355 15.13 17.33 -14.06
N ARG A 356 15.04 18.59 -14.50
CA ARG A 356 16.20 19.49 -14.63
C ARG A 356 16.51 20.06 -13.25
N LYS A 357 17.81 20.23 -12.94
CA LYS A 357 18.41 20.63 -11.64
C LYS A 357 17.96 21.99 -11.03
N SER A 358 16.73 22.48 -11.23
CA SER A 358 16.41 23.84 -10.77
C SER A 358 14.96 24.24 -10.49
N GLU A 359 13.92 23.41 -10.67
CA GLU A 359 12.57 24.01 -10.76
C GLU A 359 11.63 23.93 -9.55
N SER A 360 11.92 23.25 -8.43
CA SER A 360 10.86 23.21 -7.39
C SER A 360 11.15 22.79 -5.94
N LEU A 361 12.29 22.17 -5.60
CA LEU A 361 12.48 21.60 -4.24
C LEU A 361 13.81 22.02 -3.57
N SER A 362 14.10 23.32 -3.57
CA SER A 362 15.17 23.88 -2.73
C SER A 362 14.61 24.25 -1.36
N PHE A 363 14.95 23.50 -0.31
CA PHE A 363 14.68 23.91 1.07
C PHE A 363 15.87 24.71 1.61
N LYS A 364 15.60 25.87 2.20
CA LYS A 364 16.55 26.54 3.08
C LYS A 364 16.37 25.95 4.46
N ALA A 365 17.41 25.34 5.03
CA ALA A 365 17.38 24.94 6.42
C ALA A 365 17.31 26.22 7.28
N GLU A 366 16.17 26.45 7.94
CA GLU A 366 16.04 27.56 8.88
C GLU A 366 16.91 27.28 10.11
N GLY A 367 17.87 28.18 10.40
CA GLY A 367 18.68 28.13 11.62
C GLY A 367 20.19 28.15 11.44
N GLN A 368 20.73 28.17 10.21
CA GLN A 368 22.17 28.38 9.98
C GLN A 368 22.40 29.49 8.94
N GLU A 369 22.81 30.68 9.42
CA GLU A 369 23.39 31.71 8.56
C GLU A 369 24.58 31.11 7.80
N GLY A 370 24.43 30.95 6.48
CA GLY A 370 25.45 30.38 5.59
C GLY A 370 25.16 28.97 5.04
N SER A 371 24.05 28.33 5.38
CA SER A 371 23.66 27.04 4.78
C SER A 371 23.25 27.25 3.31
N SER A 372 24.02 26.71 2.36
CA SER A 372 23.63 26.61 0.96
C SER A 372 22.31 25.85 0.85
N ALA A 373 21.34 26.35 0.08
CA ALA A 373 20.09 25.63 -0.17
C ALA A 373 20.42 24.19 -0.62
N VAL A 374 19.90 23.19 0.10
CA VAL A 374 20.07 21.80 -0.30
C VAL A 374 19.09 21.57 -1.43
N ASP A 375 19.62 21.49 -2.65
CA ASP A 375 18.84 21.13 -3.82
C ASP A 375 18.62 19.62 -3.82
N LEU A 376 17.47 19.20 -3.28
CA LEU A 376 17.04 17.80 -3.28
C LEU A 376 16.71 17.29 -4.70
N THR A 377 16.61 18.17 -5.71
CA THR A 377 16.38 17.77 -7.11
C THR A 377 17.66 17.33 -7.83
N SER A 378 18.83 17.59 -7.24
CA SER A 378 20.11 17.16 -7.81
C SER A 378 20.34 15.64 -7.72
N ASN A 379 19.61 14.93 -6.84
CA ASN A 379 19.64 13.48 -6.67
C ASN A 379 18.22 12.90 -6.87
N LYS A 380 18.04 12.09 -7.91
CA LYS A 380 16.74 11.48 -8.22
C LYS A 380 16.17 10.60 -7.11
N TYR A 381 17.02 9.95 -6.30
CA TYR A 381 16.57 9.15 -5.15
C TYR A 381 16.04 10.03 -4.01
N ALA A 382 16.60 11.23 -3.84
CA ALA A 382 16.09 12.20 -2.88
C ALA A 382 14.72 12.71 -3.31
N ALA A 383 14.58 13.13 -4.57
CA ALA A 383 13.29 13.54 -5.14
C ALA A 383 12.23 12.43 -5.03
N TRP A 384 12.60 11.19 -5.37
CA TRP A 384 11.72 10.03 -5.22
C TRP A 384 11.33 9.79 -3.77
N SER A 385 12.27 9.86 -2.83
CA SER A 385 11.97 9.68 -1.39
C SER A 385 11.01 10.74 -0.87
N VAL A 386 11.16 12.00 -1.31
CA VAL A 386 10.24 13.09 -0.96
C VAL A 386 8.84 12.80 -1.49
N GLU A 387 8.71 12.42 -2.76
CA GLU A 387 7.40 12.13 -3.33
C GLU A 387 6.73 10.90 -2.69
N VAL A 388 7.48 9.85 -2.35
CA VAL A 388 6.97 8.70 -1.59
C VAL A 388 6.43 9.16 -0.22
N ALA A 389 7.14 10.07 0.45
CA ALA A 389 6.72 10.64 1.72
C ALA A 389 5.43 11.48 1.58
N GLU A 390 5.34 12.33 0.56
CA GLU A 390 4.15 13.15 0.28
C GLU A 390 2.92 12.29 -0.05
N ARG A 391 3.08 11.29 -0.93
CA ARG A 391 2.02 10.34 -1.27
C ARG A 391 1.54 9.57 -0.04
N THR A 392 2.47 9.14 0.81
CA THR A 392 2.15 8.47 2.07
C THR A 392 1.39 9.40 3.02
N ALA A 393 1.85 10.64 3.20
CA ALA A 393 1.17 11.61 4.06
C ALA A 393 -0.26 11.91 3.56
N SER A 394 -0.43 12.10 2.26
CA SER A 394 -1.73 12.30 1.62
C SER A 394 -2.67 11.10 1.81
N LEU A 395 -2.15 9.87 1.65
CA LEU A 395 -2.90 8.64 1.89
C LEU A 395 -3.41 8.57 3.34
N ILE A 396 -2.52 8.79 4.32
CA ILE A 396 -2.90 8.73 5.73
C ILE A 396 -3.91 9.84 6.06
N ALA A 397 -3.73 11.06 5.55
CA ALA A 397 -4.69 12.14 5.74
C ALA A 397 -6.09 11.75 5.22
N LYS A 398 -6.16 11.11 4.04
CA LYS A 398 -7.42 10.59 3.48
C LYS A 398 -8.03 9.51 4.38
N TRP A 399 -7.23 8.58 4.92
CA TRP A 399 -7.72 7.58 5.87
C TRP A 399 -8.31 8.22 7.12
N GLN A 400 -7.63 9.21 7.70
CA GLN A 400 -8.14 9.95 8.85
C GLN A 400 -9.46 10.66 8.51
N GLY A 401 -9.55 11.25 7.31
CA GLY A 401 -10.75 11.97 6.86
C GLY A 401 -12.00 11.09 6.73
N VAL A 402 -11.85 9.81 6.40
CA VAL A 402 -12.98 8.86 6.27
C VAL A 402 -13.13 7.91 7.46
N GLY A 403 -12.34 8.09 8.52
CA GLY A 403 -12.39 7.20 9.69
C GLY A 403 -11.90 5.78 9.39
N PHE A 404 -10.97 5.59 8.46
CA PHE A 404 -10.43 4.27 8.13
C PHE A 404 -9.23 3.91 9.01
N THR A 405 -9.25 2.72 9.61
CA THR A 405 -8.13 2.12 10.34
C THR A 405 -7.66 0.84 9.64
N HIS A 406 -6.41 0.83 9.21
CA HIS A 406 -5.81 -0.32 8.50
C HIS A 406 -5.62 -1.55 9.39
N GLY A 407 -5.28 -1.35 10.68
CA GLY A 407 -5.09 -2.40 11.68
C GLY A 407 -3.77 -3.18 11.63
N VAL A 408 -3.00 -3.09 10.53
CA VAL A 408 -1.69 -3.75 10.36
C VAL A 408 -0.75 -2.89 9.51
N LEU A 409 -0.34 -1.74 10.05
CA LEU A 409 0.54 -0.81 9.36
C LEU A 409 2.02 -1.23 9.57
N ASN A 410 2.38 -2.42 9.09
CA ASN A 410 3.78 -2.85 9.04
C ASN A 410 4.47 -2.24 7.80
N THR A 411 5.80 -2.20 7.77
CA THR A 411 6.52 -1.64 6.60
C THR A 411 6.39 -2.51 5.34
N ASP A 412 6.11 -3.81 5.49
CA ASP A 412 5.70 -4.68 4.38
C ASP A 412 4.31 -4.33 3.84
N ASN A 413 3.47 -3.59 4.56
CA ASN A 413 2.15 -3.13 4.09
C ASN A 413 2.13 -1.65 3.70
N MET A 414 3.30 -1.03 3.49
CA MET A 414 3.41 0.33 3.00
C MET A 414 3.79 0.31 1.53
N SER A 415 2.85 0.66 0.66
CA SER A 415 3.11 0.80 -0.78
C SER A 415 4.02 2.01 -1.05
N VAL A 416 5.01 1.80 -1.89
CA VAL A 416 5.90 2.89 -2.36
C VAL A 416 5.14 3.90 -3.21
N LEU A 417 4.06 3.48 -3.86
CA LEU A 417 3.22 4.36 -4.67
C LEU A 417 2.20 5.15 -3.85
N GLY A 418 2.16 4.97 -2.52
CA GLY A 418 1.17 5.60 -1.64
C GLY A 418 -0.23 5.01 -1.80
N LEU A 419 -0.34 3.71 -2.04
CA LEU A 419 -1.60 2.98 -2.15
C LEU A 419 -1.98 2.30 -0.83
N THR A 420 -3.27 2.27 -0.51
CA THR A 420 -3.82 1.31 0.47
C THR A 420 -3.61 -0.11 -0.07
N ILE A 421 -3.00 -1.00 0.71
CA ILE A 421 -2.58 -2.33 0.26
C ILE A 421 -2.74 -3.36 1.40
N ASP A 422 -3.11 -4.59 1.06
CA ASP A 422 -3.25 -5.72 2.00
C ASP A 422 -4.30 -5.52 3.09
N TYR A 423 -5.56 -5.52 2.64
CA TYR A 423 -6.75 -5.50 3.47
C TYR A 423 -6.88 -6.77 4.32
N GLY A 424 -6.40 -6.70 5.55
CA GLY A 424 -6.57 -7.73 6.58
C GLY A 424 -7.64 -7.35 7.60
N PRO A 425 -7.28 -7.20 8.89
CA PRO A 425 -8.21 -6.76 9.92
C PRO A 425 -8.35 -5.22 9.89
N PHE A 426 -8.87 -4.65 8.81
CA PHE A 426 -9.21 -3.23 8.74
C PHE A 426 -10.61 -2.97 9.34
N GLY A 427 -10.92 -1.69 9.58
CA GLY A 427 -12.24 -1.25 9.98
C GLY A 427 -12.44 0.24 9.76
N PHE A 428 -13.68 0.64 9.44
CA PHE A 428 -14.10 2.03 9.49
C PHE A 428 -14.68 2.33 10.86
N LEU A 429 -14.52 3.56 11.35
CA LEU A 429 -15.14 4.02 12.58
C LEU A 429 -16.66 4.09 12.40
N ASP A 430 -17.39 3.29 13.17
CA ASP A 430 -18.84 3.47 13.32
C ASP A 430 -19.14 4.64 14.27
N ALA A 431 -18.60 4.55 15.49
CA ALA A 431 -18.54 5.66 16.43
C ALA A 431 -17.10 6.19 16.48
N PHE A 432 -16.95 7.50 16.59
CA PHE A 432 -15.63 8.11 16.69
C PHE A 432 -14.92 7.65 17.98
N ASP A 433 -13.84 6.89 17.81
CA ASP A 433 -12.94 6.46 18.87
C ASP A 433 -11.49 6.56 18.36
N PRO A 434 -10.71 7.54 18.85
CA PRO A 434 -9.29 7.68 18.49
C PRO A 434 -8.45 6.43 18.79
N SER A 435 -8.87 5.63 19.77
CA SER A 435 -8.17 4.42 20.21
C SER A 435 -8.61 3.16 19.48
N TYR A 436 -9.55 3.25 18.54
CA TYR A 436 -10.10 2.11 17.82
C TYR A 436 -9.01 1.37 17.05
N THR A 437 -8.88 0.06 17.31
CA THR A 437 -8.10 -0.86 16.49
C THR A 437 -8.99 -2.04 16.09
N PRO A 438 -9.16 -2.31 14.79
CA PRO A 438 -9.91 -3.47 14.29
C PRO A 438 -9.13 -4.79 14.45
N ASN A 439 -7.83 -4.69 14.74
CA ASN A 439 -6.96 -5.86 14.86
C ASN A 439 -6.95 -6.41 16.29
N THR A 440 -7.54 -7.58 16.48
CA THR A 440 -7.62 -8.24 17.79
C THR A 440 -6.25 -8.60 18.36
N THR A 441 -5.24 -8.87 17.52
CA THR A 441 -3.87 -9.13 18.00
C THR A 441 -3.14 -7.86 18.42
N ASP A 442 -3.62 -6.69 18.00
CA ASP A 442 -3.07 -5.39 18.36
C ASP A 442 -3.67 -4.85 19.68
N LEU A 443 -4.73 -5.46 20.22
CA LEU A 443 -5.42 -4.96 21.43
C LEU A 443 -4.52 -4.66 22.65
N PRO A 444 -3.48 -5.46 22.97
CA PRO A 444 -2.62 -5.17 24.13
C PRO A 444 -1.82 -3.88 24.00
N GLY A 445 -1.40 -3.50 22.79
CA GLY A 445 -0.54 -2.34 22.53
C GLY A 445 -1.22 -1.19 21.78
N ARG A 446 -2.30 -1.48 21.05
CA ARG A 446 -3.04 -0.58 20.17
C ARG A 446 -2.12 0.22 19.26
N ARG A 447 -1.05 -0.42 18.80
CA ARG A 447 -0.01 0.22 18.00
C ARG A 447 -0.63 0.79 16.73
N TYR A 448 -1.53 0.06 16.10
CA TYR A 448 -2.16 0.40 14.83
C TYR A 448 -3.59 0.96 14.99
N CYS A 449 -3.88 1.61 16.12
CA CYS A 449 -5.16 2.27 16.29
C CYS A 449 -5.31 3.50 15.38
N PHE A 450 -6.54 3.99 15.25
CA PHE A 450 -6.90 5.08 14.36
C PHE A 450 -5.95 6.30 14.50
N ALA A 451 -5.78 6.79 15.73
CA ALA A 451 -5.01 8.02 16.01
C ALA A 451 -3.49 7.88 15.82
N THR A 452 -2.93 6.66 15.82
CA THR A 452 -1.47 6.46 15.68
C THR A 452 -1.00 6.36 14.24
N SER A 453 -1.91 6.23 13.27
CA SER A 453 -1.55 6.08 11.85
C SER A 453 -0.62 7.19 11.33
N PRO A 454 -0.84 8.49 11.64
CA PRO A 454 0.06 9.56 11.21
C PRO A 454 1.47 9.45 11.78
N ILE A 455 1.61 9.21 13.09
CA ILE A 455 2.92 9.16 13.75
C ILE A 455 3.72 7.92 13.33
N LEU A 456 3.05 6.81 13.08
CA LEU A 456 3.69 5.60 12.57
C LEU A 456 4.21 5.79 11.15
N ALA A 457 3.40 6.36 10.24
CA ALA A 457 3.83 6.64 8.87
C ALA A 457 5.04 7.58 8.84
N TYR A 458 5.00 8.65 9.65
CA TYR A 458 6.16 9.54 9.83
C TYR A 458 7.39 8.77 10.34
N GLY A 459 7.24 7.96 11.38
CA GLY A 459 8.34 7.19 11.96
C GLY A 459 8.99 6.20 10.98
N MET A 460 8.21 5.60 10.07
CA MET A 460 8.72 4.70 9.03
C MET A 460 9.55 5.44 7.98
N LEU A 461 9.06 6.61 7.53
CA LEU A 461 9.77 7.44 6.55
C LEU A 461 11.05 8.04 7.15
N HIS A 462 10.97 8.53 8.39
CA HIS A 462 12.11 9.12 9.09
C HIS A 462 13.24 8.10 9.35
N ASN A 463 12.88 6.85 9.70
CA ASN A 463 13.81 5.77 9.99
C ASN A 463 13.91 4.76 8.84
N SER A 464 14.20 5.25 7.63
CA SER A 464 14.38 4.42 6.44
C SER A 464 15.86 4.30 6.04
N PRO A 465 16.67 3.45 6.71
CA PRO A 465 18.10 3.26 6.42
C PRO A 465 18.38 2.90 4.96
N GLN A 466 17.46 2.20 4.30
CA GLN A 466 17.56 1.86 2.88
C GLN A 466 17.57 3.10 1.96
N LEU A 467 16.87 4.18 2.33
CA LEU A 467 16.88 5.43 1.56
C LEU A 467 18.17 6.21 1.84
N TYR A 468 18.63 6.27 3.09
CA TYR A 468 19.92 6.89 3.42
C TYR A 468 21.10 6.24 2.68
N GLN A 469 21.04 4.93 2.42
CA GLN A 469 22.07 4.22 1.65
C GLN A 469 22.07 4.57 0.16
N LEU A 470 20.96 5.04 -0.41
CA LEU A 470 20.87 5.51 -1.80
C LEU A 470 21.29 6.99 -1.96
N LEU A 471 21.29 7.74 -0.86
CA LEU A 471 21.61 9.16 -0.83
C LEU A 471 23.10 9.45 -0.64
N ASN A 472 23.85 8.47 -0.13
CA ASN A 472 25.31 8.52 0.08
C ASN A 472 26.02 7.58 -0.90
#